data_AF-A0A9P6PFQ2-F1
#
_entry.id   AF-A0A9P6PFQ2-F1
#
_cell.length_a   1.000
_cell.length_b   1.000
_cell.length_c   1.000
_cell.angle_alpha   90.00
_cell.angle_beta   90.00
_cell.angle_gamma   90.00
#
_symmetry.space_group_name_H-M   'P 1'
#
loop_
_entity.id
_entity.type
_entity.pdbx_description
1 polymer ?
#
loop_
_entity_poly.entity_id
_entity_poly.type
_entity_poly.pdbx_seq_one_letter_code
_entity_poly.pdbx_strand_id
1 'polypeptide(L)'
;MATDLESIPLDNEFEDQIDVLAKEWIQQQVDGEVKRIRDVGSSILPLKIINCGLVPNFEQKKARAINRVELDTMFDISKVQQVMVSPAVNYPHKPHFSYVNLILVTNQPIPFIAPYLYQTNFKTIQPEKEEDGRKFPSKEVVLKNDLREFLFINKKGMRARLSIHEYHDV
;
A
#
# COMPACT_ATOMS: atom_id res chain seq x y z
N MET A 1 36.67 -33.78 -23.39
CA MET A 1 36.46 -32.33 -23.55
C MET A 1 35.18 -32.01 -22.82
N ALA A 2 35.31 -31.35 -21.67
CA ALA A 2 34.20 -30.90 -20.85
C ALA A 2 33.81 -29.48 -21.29
N THR A 3 32.52 -29.22 -21.39
CA THR A 3 31.96 -27.88 -21.25
C THR A 3 30.71 -28.04 -20.41
N ASP A 4 30.88 -27.76 -19.12
CA ASP A 4 29.81 -27.64 -18.14
C ASP A 4 28.82 -26.55 -18.60
N LEU A 5 27.55 -26.93 -18.66
CA LEU A 5 26.44 -26.00 -18.68
C LEU A 5 26.24 -25.51 -17.25
N GLU A 6 26.96 -24.46 -16.87
CA GLU A 6 26.61 -23.68 -15.67
C GLU A 6 25.23 -23.06 -15.88
N SER A 7 24.24 -23.56 -15.14
CA SER A 7 22.93 -22.96 -15.01
C SER A 7 23.09 -21.60 -14.32
N ILE A 8 22.85 -20.53 -15.08
CA ILE A 8 22.87 -19.14 -14.62
C ILE A 8 21.76 -18.94 -13.57
N PRO A 9 22.06 -18.59 -12.31
CA PRO A 9 21.08 -18.10 -11.36
C PRO A 9 21.07 -16.57 -11.45
N LEU A 10 20.24 -16.01 -12.32
CA LEU A 10 20.04 -14.56 -12.42
C LEU A 10 18.54 -14.33 -12.38
N ASP A 11 17.99 -14.00 -11.21
CA ASP A 11 16.81 -13.14 -11.00
C ASP A 11 16.45 -13.06 -9.51
N ASN A 12 16.55 -14.18 -8.77
CA ASN A 12 16.11 -14.22 -7.36
C ASN A 12 16.99 -13.38 -6.41
N GLU A 13 18.32 -13.36 -6.57
CA GLU A 13 19.19 -12.63 -5.63
C GLU A 13 19.01 -11.11 -5.67
N PHE A 14 18.63 -10.55 -6.82
CA PHE A 14 18.38 -9.12 -6.97
C PHE A 14 17.03 -8.72 -6.36
N GLU A 15 15.99 -9.53 -6.53
CA GLU A 15 14.69 -9.32 -5.89
C GLU A 15 14.80 -9.45 -4.37
N ASP A 16 15.51 -10.47 -3.87
CA ASP A 16 15.74 -10.67 -2.44
C ASP A 16 16.49 -9.50 -1.80
N GLN A 17 17.48 -8.92 -2.48
CA GLN A 17 18.20 -7.74 -2.00
C GLN A 17 17.31 -6.49 -1.95
N ILE A 18 16.44 -6.28 -2.95
CA ILE A 18 15.48 -5.17 -2.95
C ILE A 18 14.52 -5.31 -1.78
N ASP A 19 14.03 -6.51 -1.49
CA ASP A 19 13.10 -6.77 -0.39
C ASP A 19 13.75 -6.52 0.98
N VAL A 20 15.02 -6.89 1.16
CA VAL A 20 15.78 -6.58 2.38
C VAL A 20 15.96 -5.08 2.56
N LEU A 21 16.40 -4.35 1.52
CA LEU A 21 16.57 -2.90 1.56
C LEU A 21 15.25 -2.16 1.83
N ALA A 22 14.16 -2.61 1.21
CA ALA A 22 12.82 -2.09 1.46
C ALA A 22 12.43 -2.26 2.92
N LYS A 23 12.59 -3.46 3.47
CA LYS A 23 12.25 -3.77 4.86
C LYS A 23 13.04 -2.92 5.84
N GLU A 24 14.35 -2.80 5.67
CA GLU A 24 15.20 -2.00 6.56
C GLU A 24 14.86 -0.53 6.51
N TRP A 25 14.72 0.03 5.30
CA TRP A 25 14.38 1.43 5.11
C TRP A 25 13.00 1.76 5.68
N ILE A 26 11.99 0.92 5.41
CA ILE A 26 10.63 1.07 5.95
C ILE A 26 10.66 1.03 7.48
N GLN A 27 11.39 0.08 8.07
CA GLN A 27 11.50 -0.04 9.52
C GLN A 27 12.08 1.23 10.14
N GLN A 28 13.12 1.81 9.54
CA GLN A 28 13.70 3.09 9.98
C GLN A 28 12.68 4.24 9.92
N GLN A 29 11.86 4.33 8.85
CA GLN A 29 10.82 5.35 8.74
C GLN A 29 9.74 5.21 9.83
N VAL A 30 9.28 3.98 10.09
CA VAL A 30 8.27 3.71 11.13
C VAL A 30 8.83 4.00 12.52
N ASP A 31 10.04 3.53 12.82
CA ASP A 31 10.65 3.72 14.14
C ASP A 31 10.90 5.21 14.43
N GLY A 32 11.33 5.97 13.42
CA GLY A 32 11.47 7.42 13.52
C GLY A 32 10.15 8.11 13.84
N GLU A 33 9.06 7.72 13.16
CA GLU A 33 7.74 8.30 13.39
C GLU A 33 7.14 7.90 14.74
N VAL A 34 7.28 6.64 15.14
CA VAL A 34 6.87 6.15 16.47
C VAL A 34 7.61 6.90 17.56
N LYS A 35 8.93 7.11 17.40
CA LYS A 35 9.73 7.90 18.33
C LYS A 35 9.22 9.34 18.39
N ARG A 36 9.04 10.01 17.24
CA ARG A 36 8.52 11.39 17.18
C ARG A 36 7.18 11.55 17.91
N ILE A 37 6.26 10.60 17.74
CA ILE A 37 4.95 10.59 18.40
C ILE A 37 5.10 10.40 19.92
N ARG A 38 6.02 9.53 20.36
CA ARG A 38 6.31 9.34 21.79
C ARG A 38 6.96 10.56 22.43
N ASP A 39 7.86 11.23 21.72
CA ASP A 39 8.57 12.41 22.21
C ASP A 39 7.61 13.58 22.50
N VAL A 40 6.45 13.64 21.83
CA VAL A 40 5.37 14.60 22.12
C VAL A 40 4.34 14.10 23.15
N GLY A 41 4.64 13.01 23.85
CA GLY A 41 3.80 12.44 24.92
C GLY A 41 2.62 11.61 24.44
N SER A 42 2.54 11.29 23.15
CA SER A 42 1.47 10.47 22.57
C SER A 42 1.90 9.00 22.43
N SER A 43 0.94 8.11 22.21
CA SER A 43 1.19 6.67 22.02
C SER A 43 0.61 6.18 20.70
N ILE A 44 1.31 5.25 20.05
CA ILE A 44 0.87 4.61 18.81
C ILE A 44 1.41 3.18 18.74
N LEU A 45 0.64 2.26 18.15
CA LEU A 45 1.02 0.85 18.03
C LEU A 45 1.40 0.51 16.58
N PRO A 46 2.67 0.14 16.31
CA PRO A 46 3.08 -0.26 14.97
C PRO A 46 2.49 -1.61 14.57
N LEU A 47 1.95 -1.67 13.36
CA LEU A 47 1.49 -2.88 12.70
C LEU A 47 2.47 -3.28 11.60
N LYS A 48 2.69 -4.58 11.46
CA LYS A 48 3.45 -5.12 10.33
C LYS A 48 2.52 -5.30 9.13
N ILE A 49 3.03 -5.04 7.94
CA ILE A 49 2.36 -5.45 6.70
C ILE A 49 2.74 -6.89 6.38
N ILE A 50 1.75 -7.71 6.03
CA ILE A 50 1.93 -9.05 5.47
C ILE A 50 2.09 -8.95 3.96
N ASN A 51 1.20 -8.20 3.31
CA ASN A 51 1.18 -8.01 1.88
C ASN A 51 0.53 -6.67 1.54
N CYS A 52 0.94 -6.02 0.45
CA CYS A 52 0.29 -4.82 -0.03
C CYS A 52 0.38 -4.72 -1.56
N GLY A 53 -0.54 -3.98 -2.16
CA GLY A 53 -0.57 -3.82 -3.61
C GLY A 53 -1.68 -2.90 -4.07
N LEU A 54 -1.83 -2.81 -5.39
CA LEU A 54 -2.86 -2.02 -6.05
C LEU A 54 -3.87 -2.91 -6.74
N VAL A 55 -5.15 -2.62 -6.53
CA VAL A 55 -6.27 -3.27 -7.21
C VAL A 55 -6.94 -2.23 -8.11
N PRO A 56 -7.00 -2.46 -9.44
CA PRO A 56 -7.72 -1.56 -10.32
C PRO A 56 -9.23 -1.68 -10.09
N ASN A 57 -9.91 -0.54 -10.01
CA ASN A 57 -11.36 -0.45 -9.95
C ASN A 57 -11.88 0.26 -11.19
N PHE A 58 -12.49 -0.51 -12.09
CA PHE A 58 -13.08 -0.02 -13.35
C PHE A 58 -14.59 0.16 -13.29
N GLU A 59 -15.23 -0.11 -12.15
CA GLU A 59 -16.70 -0.02 -12.01
C GLU A 59 -17.20 1.42 -11.97
N GLN A 60 -16.33 2.36 -11.58
CA GLN A 60 -16.63 3.78 -11.54
C GLN A 60 -16.43 4.44 -12.91
N LYS A 61 -17.16 5.54 -13.18
CA LYS A 61 -16.99 6.36 -14.40
C LYS A 61 -15.54 6.73 -14.70
N LYS A 62 -14.74 6.96 -13.64
CA LYS A 62 -13.30 7.14 -13.72
C LYS A 62 -12.64 5.98 -12.99
N ALA A 63 -11.81 5.23 -13.71
CA ALA A 63 -11.03 4.15 -13.13
C ALA A 63 -10.14 4.66 -11.97
N ARG A 64 -10.05 3.88 -10.89
CA ARG A 64 -9.28 4.24 -9.69
C ARG A 64 -8.38 3.10 -9.25
N ALA A 65 -7.26 3.43 -8.62
CA ALA A 65 -6.44 2.46 -7.91
C ALA A 65 -6.96 2.32 -6.47
N ILE A 66 -7.17 1.09 -6.00
CA ILE A 66 -7.47 0.78 -4.60
C ILE A 66 -6.20 0.23 -3.95
N ASN A 67 -5.79 0.83 -2.84
CA ASN A 67 -4.66 0.41 -2.03
C ASN A 67 -5.05 -0.81 -1.18
N ARG A 68 -4.63 -2.01 -1.57
CA ARG A 68 -4.82 -3.23 -0.78
C ARG A 68 -3.70 -3.32 0.25
N VAL A 69 -4.07 -3.35 1.53
CA VAL A 69 -3.11 -3.42 2.64
C VAL A 69 -3.52 -4.55 3.59
N GLU A 70 -2.68 -5.56 3.68
CA GLU A 70 -2.88 -6.70 4.56
C GLU A 70 -2.01 -6.57 5.80
N LEU A 71 -2.64 -6.51 6.96
CA LEU A 71 -2.04 -6.16 8.24
C LEU A 71 -1.91 -7.39 9.13
N ASP A 72 -0.74 -7.51 9.75
CA ASP A 72 -0.47 -8.45 10.83
C ASP A 72 -1.16 -7.99 12.11
N THR A 73 -2.46 -8.27 12.20
CA THR A 73 -3.24 -7.98 13.39
C THR A 73 -4.43 -8.92 13.54
N MET A 74 -4.82 -9.17 14.79
CA MET A 74 -6.06 -9.86 15.16
C MET A 74 -7.22 -8.87 15.40
N PHE A 75 -6.93 -7.57 15.39
CA PHE A 75 -7.91 -6.49 15.54
C PHE A 75 -9.00 -6.58 14.46
N ASP A 76 -10.23 -6.27 14.84
CA ASP A 76 -11.37 -6.17 13.92
C ASP A 76 -11.22 -4.93 13.05
N ILE A 77 -10.69 -5.10 11.84
CA ILE A 77 -10.37 -4.00 10.93
C ILE A 77 -11.62 -3.23 10.47
N SER A 78 -12.83 -3.79 10.61
CA SER A 78 -14.08 -3.07 10.33
C SER A 78 -14.36 -1.97 11.35
N LYS A 79 -13.65 -1.95 12.49
CA LYS A 79 -13.74 -0.92 13.53
C LYS A 79 -12.79 0.27 13.30
N VAL A 80 -12.03 0.29 12.20
CA VAL A 80 -11.30 1.49 11.79
C VAL A 80 -12.30 2.57 11.41
N GLN A 81 -12.23 3.71 12.08
CA GLN A 81 -13.15 4.83 11.92
C GLN A 81 -12.59 5.86 10.93
N GLN A 82 -11.28 6.06 10.95
CA GLN A 82 -10.58 7.02 10.11
C GLN A 82 -9.19 6.52 9.78
N VAL A 83 -8.72 6.86 8.59
CA VAL A 83 -7.33 6.67 8.16
C VAL A 83 -6.75 8.05 7.90
N MET A 84 -5.67 8.37 8.61
CA MET A 84 -4.85 9.53 8.31
C MET A 84 -3.62 9.04 7.57
N VAL A 85 -3.14 9.82 6.60
CA VAL A 85 -1.95 9.48 5.81
C VAL A 85 -0.96 10.60 5.96
N SER A 86 0.30 10.27 6.24
CA SER A 86 1.36 11.26 6.29
C SER A 86 1.61 11.86 4.90
N PRO A 87 2.35 12.99 4.84
CA PRO A 87 2.98 13.41 3.59
C PRO A 87 3.79 12.26 2.97
N ALA A 88 3.79 12.19 1.64
CA ALA A 88 4.50 11.16 0.90
C ALA A 88 6.01 11.45 0.86
N VAL A 89 6.81 10.40 1.07
CA VAL A 89 8.28 10.43 0.93
C VAL A 89 8.66 9.55 -0.26
N ASN A 90 9.58 10.01 -1.10
CA ASN A 90 10.06 9.21 -2.22
C ASN A 90 10.86 8.01 -1.72
N TYR A 91 10.60 6.82 -2.26
CA TYR A 91 11.37 5.63 -1.91
C TYR A 91 12.69 5.60 -2.70
N PRO A 92 13.86 5.59 -2.05
CA PRO A 92 15.13 5.83 -2.72
C PRO A 92 15.62 4.66 -3.59
N HIS A 93 15.13 3.43 -3.36
CA HIS A 93 15.65 2.23 -4.02
C HIS A 93 14.79 1.76 -5.20
N LYS A 94 13.63 2.38 -5.46
CA LYS A 94 12.78 2.04 -6.61
C LYS A 94 12.06 3.29 -7.16
N PRO A 95 12.27 3.64 -8.44
CA PRO A 95 11.61 4.81 -9.03
C PRO A 95 10.10 4.61 -9.09
N HIS A 96 9.36 5.72 -9.03
CA HIS A 96 7.89 5.74 -9.06
C HIS A 96 7.22 5.02 -7.88
N PHE A 97 7.97 4.78 -6.80
CA PHE A 97 7.44 4.35 -5.52
C PHE A 97 7.56 5.47 -4.49
N SER A 98 6.52 5.58 -3.67
CA SER A 98 6.45 6.52 -2.56
C SER A 98 6.00 5.79 -1.30
N TYR A 99 6.37 6.36 -0.17
CA TYR A 99 6.11 5.84 1.15
C TYR A 99 5.22 6.81 1.93
N VAL A 100 4.31 6.26 2.72
CA VAL A 100 3.53 7.00 3.72
C VAL A 100 3.37 6.19 5.00
N ASN A 101 3.20 6.87 6.12
CA ASN A 101 2.66 6.28 7.34
C ASN A 101 1.13 6.39 7.31
N LEU A 102 0.45 5.27 7.52
CA LEU A 102 -1.00 5.21 7.71
C LEU A 102 -1.30 5.16 9.21
N ILE A 103 -2.01 6.16 9.73
CA ILE A 103 -2.54 6.10 11.09
C ILE A 103 -3.98 5.61 11.02
N LEU A 104 -4.24 4.47 11.64
CA LEU A 104 -5.58 3.87 11.72
C LEU A 104 -6.18 4.26 13.08
N VAL A 105 -7.13 5.20 13.03
CA VAL A 105 -7.89 5.61 14.21
C VAL A 105 -9.05 4.64 14.38
N THR A 106 -9.20 4.16 15.61
CA THR A 106 -10.19 3.16 15.98
C THR A 106 -10.91 3.62 17.25
N ASN A 107 -11.85 2.80 17.73
CA ASN A 107 -12.46 3.02 19.04
C ASN A 107 -11.56 2.64 20.23
N GLN A 108 -10.33 2.18 19.97
CA GLN A 108 -9.34 1.88 21.02
C GLN A 108 -8.62 3.16 21.46
N PRO A 109 -8.14 3.24 22.72
CA PRO A 109 -7.44 4.41 23.23
C PRO A 109 -6.13 4.75 22.49
N ILE A 110 -5.48 3.74 21.90
CA ILE A 110 -4.20 3.89 21.20
C ILE A 110 -4.42 3.57 19.72
N PRO A 111 -4.14 4.52 18.79
CA PRO A 111 -4.24 4.26 17.37
C PRO A 111 -3.13 3.32 16.87
N PHE A 112 -3.31 2.81 15.66
CA PHE A 112 -2.30 2.00 14.99
C PHE A 112 -1.53 2.82 13.95
N ILE A 113 -0.27 2.47 13.71
CA ILE A 113 0.51 2.96 12.56
C ILE A 113 0.92 1.80 11.68
N ALA A 114 0.72 1.92 10.37
CA ALA A 114 1.18 0.95 9.39
C ALA A 114 2.03 1.68 8.33
N PRO A 115 3.24 1.19 8.00
CA PRO A 115 3.99 1.68 6.85
C PRO A 115 3.24 1.33 5.57
N TYR A 116 3.30 2.16 4.52
CA TYR A 116 2.77 1.77 3.22
C TYR A 116 3.66 2.29 2.09
N LEU A 117 4.29 1.35 1.39
CA LEU A 117 5.08 1.59 0.19
C LEU A 117 4.22 1.30 -1.03
N TYR A 118 4.06 2.26 -1.94
CA TYR A 118 3.11 2.16 -3.05
C TYR A 118 3.67 2.71 -4.34
N GLN A 119 3.19 2.16 -5.47
CA GLN A 119 3.48 2.68 -6.79
C GLN A 119 2.59 3.89 -7.10
N THR A 120 3.17 4.99 -7.56
CA THR A 120 2.43 6.23 -7.81
C THR A 120 1.56 6.16 -9.07
N ASN A 121 2.02 5.41 -10.08
CA ASN A 121 1.34 5.21 -11.36
C ASN A 121 1.32 3.73 -11.70
N PHE A 122 0.13 3.13 -11.74
CA PHE A 122 -0.07 1.72 -12.02
C PHE A 122 -0.60 1.52 -13.43
N LYS A 123 0.21 0.93 -14.31
CA LYS A 123 -0.18 0.59 -15.68
C LYS A 123 -0.93 -0.73 -15.67
N THR A 124 -2.09 -0.79 -16.32
CA THR A 124 -2.92 -2.00 -16.38
C THR A 124 -3.82 -1.97 -17.63
N ILE A 125 -4.44 -3.10 -17.94
CA ILE A 125 -5.40 -3.21 -19.04
C ILE A 125 -6.80 -3.07 -18.46
N GLN A 126 -7.52 -2.03 -18.88
CA GLN A 126 -8.96 -1.96 -18.66
C GLN A 126 -9.62 -3.01 -19.57
N PRO A 127 -10.43 -3.94 -19.02
CA PRO A 127 -11.10 -4.95 -19.82
C PRO A 127 -12.19 -4.33 -20.69
N GLU A 128 -12.56 -5.05 -21.76
CA GLU A 128 -13.71 -4.71 -22.59
C GLU A 128 -14.98 -4.57 -21.72
N LYS A 129 -15.78 -3.53 -22.00
CA LYS A 129 -17.04 -3.26 -21.30
C LYS A 129 -18.14 -3.01 -22.33
N GLU A 130 -19.33 -3.54 -22.08
CA GLU A 130 -20.55 -3.17 -22.80
C GLU A 130 -21.45 -2.34 -21.88
N GLU A 131 -21.85 -1.15 -22.33
CA GLU A 131 -22.70 -0.23 -21.59
C GLU A 131 -23.69 0.43 -22.56
N ASP A 132 -24.99 0.33 -22.26
CA ASP A 132 -26.08 0.84 -23.10
C ASP A 132 -26.01 0.36 -24.57
N GLY A 133 -25.61 -0.91 -24.78
CA GLY A 133 -25.45 -1.52 -26.11
C GLY A 133 -24.23 -1.03 -26.90
N ARG A 134 -23.36 -0.21 -26.30
CA ARG A 134 -22.07 0.21 -26.87
C ARG A 134 -20.94 -0.62 -26.29
N LYS A 135 -20.12 -1.19 -27.17
CA LYS A 135 -18.89 -1.91 -26.79
C LYS A 135 -17.71 -0.96 -26.72
N PHE A 136 -17.02 -1.00 -25.59
CA PHE A 136 -15.78 -0.27 -25.33
C PHE A 136 -14.65 -1.30 -25.31
N PRO A 137 -13.71 -1.27 -26.28
CA PRO A 137 -12.64 -2.26 -26.36
C PRO A 137 -11.69 -2.15 -25.16
N SER A 138 -10.98 -3.24 -24.88
CA SER A 138 -9.89 -3.25 -23.91
C SER A 138 -8.83 -2.21 -24.29
N LYS A 139 -8.28 -1.52 -23.30
CA LYS A 139 -7.24 -0.50 -23.51
C LYS A 139 -6.26 -0.44 -22.34
N GLU A 140 -5.01 -0.14 -22.64
CA GLU A 140 -4.03 0.19 -21.59
C GLU A 140 -4.42 1.51 -20.93
N VAL A 141 -4.39 1.52 -19.61
CA VAL A 141 -4.65 2.71 -18.79
C VAL A 141 -3.59 2.84 -17.71
N VAL A 142 -3.30 4.09 -17.34
CA VAL A 142 -2.45 4.42 -16.19
C VAL A 142 -3.35 4.91 -15.07
N LEU A 143 -3.41 4.16 -13.99
CA LEU A 143 -4.12 4.55 -12.78
C LEU A 143 -3.16 5.31 -11.86
N LYS A 144 -3.45 6.60 -11.64
CA LYS A 144 -2.75 7.37 -10.61
C LYS A 144 -3.22 6.90 -9.24
N ASN A 145 -2.28 6.56 -8.37
CA ASN A 145 -2.57 6.32 -6.97
C ASN A 145 -2.60 7.66 -6.23
N ASP A 146 -3.78 8.09 -5.82
CA ASP A 146 -4.01 9.32 -5.07
C ASP A 146 -4.28 9.07 -3.59
N LEU A 147 -4.06 7.84 -3.11
CA LEU A 147 -4.27 7.40 -1.72
C LEU A 147 -5.70 7.66 -1.21
N ARG A 148 -6.70 7.71 -2.09
CA ARG A 148 -8.09 7.96 -1.68
C ARG A 148 -8.85 6.70 -1.31
N GLU A 149 -8.50 5.56 -1.89
CA GLU A 149 -9.24 4.32 -1.72
C GLU A 149 -8.34 3.25 -1.09
N PHE A 150 -8.80 2.65 0.00
CA PHE A 150 -8.10 1.56 0.68
C PHE A 150 -9.01 0.35 0.87
N LEU A 151 -8.40 -0.83 0.74
CA LEU A 151 -8.95 -2.12 1.15
C LEU A 151 -7.99 -2.71 2.19
N PHE A 152 -8.36 -2.61 3.45
CA PHE A 152 -7.61 -3.22 4.54
C PHE A 152 -8.07 -4.64 4.79
N ILE A 153 -7.11 -5.52 5.08
CA ILE A 153 -7.35 -6.92 5.40
C ILE A 153 -6.54 -7.27 6.65
N ASN A 154 -7.11 -8.01 7.59
CA ASN A 154 -6.36 -8.52 8.76
C ASN A 154 -6.00 -10.00 8.61
N LYS A 155 -5.27 -10.57 9.57
CA LYS A 155 -4.88 -12.00 9.58
C LYS A 155 -6.05 -12.99 9.59
N LYS A 156 -7.25 -12.54 9.96
CA LYS A 156 -8.47 -13.36 9.94
C LYS A 156 -9.19 -13.30 8.59
N GLY A 157 -8.64 -12.59 7.61
CA GLY A 157 -9.26 -12.37 6.30
C GLY A 157 -10.42 -11.37 6.32
N MET A 158 -10.66 -10.69 7.45
CA MET A 158 -11.68 -9.66 7.57
C MET A 158 -11.27 -8.44 6.75
N ARG A 159 -12.24 -7.83 6.06
CA ARG A 159 -12.01 -6.76 5.09
C ARG A 159 -12.72 -5.48 5.51
N ALA A 160 -12.07 -4.34 5.32
CA ALA A 160 -12.68 -3.02 5.46
C ALA A 160 -12.30 -2.15 4.26
N ARG A 161 -13.30 -1.55 3.62
CA ARG A 161 -13.11 -0.59 2.53
C ARG A 161 -13.30 0.82 3.07
N LEU A 162 -12.29 1.66 2.90
CA LEU A 162 -12.25 3.01 3.44
C LEU A 162 -11.89 3.98 2.31
N SER A 163 -12.65 5.06 2.23
CA SER A 163 -12.42 6.16 1.29
C SER A 163 -12.03 7.41 2.06
N ILE A 164 -10.83 7.92 1.80
CA ILE A 164 -10.28 9.12 2.44
C ILE A 164 -10.73 10.33 1.63
N HIS A 165 -11.48 11.22 2.29
CA HIS A 165 -11.99 12.45 1.70
C HIS A 165 -11.34 13.62 2.42
N GLU A 166 -10.42 14.31 1.73
CA GLU A 166 -9.75 15.56 2.10
C GLU A 166 -8.90 15.55 3.39
N TYR A 167 -7.71 16.15 3.31
CA TYR A 167 -6.91 16.54 4.47
C TYR A 167 -7.36 17.92 4.89
N HIS A 168 -7.62 18.10 6.19
CA HIS A 168 -7.36 19.39 6.80
C HIS A 168 -5.84 19.48 6.97
N ASP A 169 -5.20 20.37 6.20
CA ASP A 169 -3.88 20.85 6.56
C ASP A 169 -4.00 21.43 7.98
N VAL A 170 -3.22 20.91 8.92
CA VAL A 170 -3.08 21.48 10.28
C VAL A 170 -1.82 22.31 10.31
#